data_AF-A0A2N5S5Y4-F1
#
_entry.id   AF-A0A2N5S5Y4-F1
#
_cell.length_a   1.000
_cell.length_b   1.000
_cell.length_c   1.000
_cell.angle_alpha   90.00
_cell.angle_beta   90.00
_cell.angle_gamma   90.00
#
_symmetry.space_group_name_H-M   'P 1'
#
loop_
_entity.id
_entity.type
_entity.pdbx_description
1 polymer ?
#
loop_
_entity_poly.entity_id
_entity_poly.type
_entity_poly.pdbx_seq_one_letter_code
_entity_poly.pdbx_strand_id
1 'polypeptide(L)'
;MSLIKTPKKVFNYMIRSSPSDTRDSTPNKAHEPNIPAPTEIISELGVYGFALVSRKSIRSSGSEHGSPTVVNKLVFNFQSGHLLRTKDSGSGEGGVAIGISCLDSPLLV
;
A
#
# COMPACT_ATOMS: atom_id res chain seq x y z
N MET A 1 12.68 8.36 -14.91
CA MET A 1 12.49 6.94 -14.56
C MET A 1 12.12 6.17 -15.80
N SER A 2 12.63 4.96 -15.98
CA SER A 2 12.17 4.03 -17.03
C SER A 2 10.91 3.30 -16.58
N LEU A 3 10.00 3.00 -17.52
CA LEU A 3 8.79 2.24 -17.22
C LEU A 3 9.12 0.79 -16.86
N ILE A 4 8.62 0.32 -15.72
CA ILE A 4 8.80 -1.06 -15.26
C ILE A 4 7.81 -1.96 -16.02
N LYS A 5 8.29 -3.09 -16.54
CA LYS A 5 7.45 -4.11 -17.17
C LYS A 5 6.83 -4.99 -16.08
N THR A 6 5.52 -4.89 -15.88
CA THR A 6 4.79 -5.73 -14.93
C THR A 6 4.49 -7.12 -15.51
N PRO A 7 4.28 -8.14 -14.65
CA PRO A 7 3.80 -9.45 -15.09
C PRO A 7 2.50 -9.33 -15.89
N LYS A 8 2.39 -10.11 -16.97
CA LYS A 8 1.22 -10.13 -17.86
C LYS A 8 0.42 -11.40 -17.65
N LYS A 9 -0.86 -11.38 -18.02
CA LYS A 9 -1.78 -12.53 -17.93
C LYS A 9 -1.95 -13.05 -16.50
N VAL A 10 -1.89 -12.14 -15.52
CA VAL A 10 -2.20 -12.44 -14.11
C VAL A 10 -3.62 -11.96 -13.85
N PHE A 11 -4.48 -12.84 -13.37
CA PHE A 11 -5.91 -12.55 -13.20
C PHE A 11 -6.36 -12.79 -11.77
N ASN A 12 -7.28 -11.96 -11.29
CA ASN A 12 -7.97 -12.15 -10.02
C ASN A 12 -9.39 -11.57 -10.07
N TYR A 13 -10.21 -11.92 -9.09
CA TYR A 13 -11.55 -11.38 -8.91
C TYR A 13 -11.50 -10.18 -7.96
N MET A 14 -11.88 -9.00 -8.46
CA MET A 14 -11.90 -7.78 -7.66
C MET A 14 -13.31 -7.52 -7.13
N ILE A 15 -13.50 -7.67 -5.81
CA ILE A 15 -14.75 -7.34 -5.15
C ILE A 15 -14.72 -5.87 -4.74
N ARG A 16 -15.68 -5.09 -5.23
CA ARG A 16 -15.85 -3.68 -4.89
C ARG A 16 -17.27 -3.43 -4.41
N SER A 17 -17.45 -2.44 -3.54
CA SER A 17 -18.79 -1.97 -3.20
C SER A 17 -19.47 -1.46 -4.47
N SER A 18 -20.61 -2.04 -4.82
CA SER A 18 -21.48 -1.42 -5.82
C SER A 18 -21.90 -0.04 -5.30
N PRO A 19 -21.94 1.01 -6.13
CA PRO A 19 -22.69 2.20 -5.73
C PRO A 19 -24.11 1.74 -5.40
N SER A 20 -24.59 2.08 -4.21
CA SER A 20 -26.00 1.95 -3.89
C SER A 20 -26.74 2.93 -4.81
N ASP A 21 -27.45 2.44 -5.83
CA ASP A 21 -28.36 3.27 -6.60
C ASP A 21 -29.43 3.79 -5.65
N THR A 22 -29.24 5.00 -5.12
CA THR A 22 -30.19 5.67 -4.22
C THR A 22 -31.45 6.15 -4.97
N ARG A 23 -31.73 5.59 -6.16
CA ARG A 23 -32.74 6.11 -7.09
C ARG A 23 -33.74 5.10 -7.66
N ASP A 24 -33.64 3.80 -7.40
CA ASP A 24 -34.66 2.85 -7.90
C ASP A 24 -35.59 2.38 -6.79
N SER A 25 -36.66 3.16 -6.57
CA SER A 25 -37.87 2.76 -5.84
C SER A 25 -38.81 1.90 -6.71
N THR A 26 -38.29 1.07 -7.61
CA THR A 26 -39.10 0.13 -8.40
C THR A 26 -38.93 -1.30 -7.84
N PRO A 27 -40.01 -1.96 -7.36
CA PRO A 27 -39.90 -3.12 -6.49
C PRO A 27 -39.66 -4.46 -7.20
N ASN A 28 -39.22 -4.50 -8.46
CA ASN A 28 -39.38 -5.72 -9.29
C ASN A 28 -38.24 -6.12 -10.25
N LYS A 29 -37.01 -5.62 -10.10
CA LYS A 29 -35.87 -6.32 -10.73
C LYS A 29 -35.29 -7.32 -9.75
N ALA A 30 -35.46 -8.61 -10.06
CA ALA A 30 -34.74 -9.68 -9.40
C ALA A 30 -33.25 -9.31 -9.33
N HIS A 31 -32.70 -9.37 -8.11
CA HIS A 31 -31.31 -9.03 -7.84
C HIS A 31 -30.43 -10.14 -8.44
N GLU A 32 -30.15 -10.06 -9.73
CA GLU A 32 -29.16 -10.94 -10.38
C GLU A 32 -27.85 -10.85 -9.57
N PRO A 33 -27.23 -11.99 -9.20
CA PRO A 33 -25.96 -11.96 -8.50
C PRO A 33 -24.92 -11.30 -9.39
N ASN A 34 -24.40 -10.15 -8.97
CA ASN A 34 -23.31 -9.47 -9.65
C ASN A 34 -22.01 -10.25 -9.41
N ILE A 35 -21.78 -11.29 -10.20
CA ILE A 35 -20.56 -12.10 -10.15
C ILE A 35 -19.43 -11.27 -10.81
N PRO A 36 -18.34 -10.94 -10.08
CA PRO A 36 -17.24 -10.20 -10.66
C PRO A 36 -16.59 -10.99 -11.80
N ALA A 37 -16.29 -10.33 -12.92
CA ALA A 37 -15.51 -10.94 -13.99
C ALA A 37 -14.02 -11.01 -13.61
N PRO A 38 -13.28 -12.05 -14.06
CA PRO A 38 -11.84 -12.09 -13.94
C PRO A 38 -11.21 -10.85 -14.58
N THR A 39 -10.40 -10.12 -13.82
CA THR A 39 -9.75 -8.89 -14.26
C THR A 39 -8.24 -9.14 -14.35
N GLU A 40 -7.58 -8.65 -15.40
CA GLU A 40 -6.11 -8.67 -15.43
C GLU A 40 -5.60 -7.65 -14.41
N ILE A 41 -4.72 -8.09 -13.52
CA ILE A 41 -4.33 -7.32 -12.35
C ILE A 41 -2.83 -7.07 -12.29
N ILE A 42 -2.47 -6.04 -11.53
CA ILE A 42 -1.12 -5.77 -11.05
C ILE A 42 -1.19 -5.70 -9.53
N SER A 43 -0.37 -6.50 -8.85
CA SER A 43 -0.24 -6.50 -7.40
C SER A 43 1.06 -5.82 -6.95
N GLU A 44 0.96 -5.02 -5.91
CA GLU A 44 2.05 -4.27 -5.30
C GLU A 44 2.25 -4.75 -3.85
N LEU A 45 3.40 -5.38 -3.59
CA LEU A 45 3.77 -5.85 -2.26
C LEU A 45 4.45 -4.72 -1.48
N GLY A 46 3.77 -4.22 -0.44
CA GLY A 46 4.35 -3.33 0.55
C GLY A 46 4.95 -4.13 1.69
N VAL A 47 6.24 -3.93 1.95
CA VAL A 47 6.92 -4.48 3.14
C VAL A 47 7.04 -3.36 4.16
N TYR A 48 6.46 -3.56 5.34
CA TYR A 48 6.53 -2.57 6.41
C TYR A 48 7.73 -2.80 7.30
N GLY A 49 8.24 -1.72 7.88
CA GLY A 49 9.28 -1.76 8.89
C GLY A 49 9.24 -0.50 9.73
N PHE A 50 9.86 -0.57 10.91
CA PHE A 50 10.03 0.58 11.77
C PHE A 50 11.48 0.67 12.25
N ALA A 51 11.93 1.90 12.47
CA ALA A 51 13.21 2.18 13.07
C ALA A 51 13.03 3.14 14.26
N LEU A 52 13.65 2.80 15.39
CA LEU A 52 13.76 3.70 16.53
C LEU A 52 15.17 4.28 16.55
N VAL A 53 15.28 5.61 16.52
CA VAL A 53 16.56 6.31 16.53
C VAL A 53 16.63 7.20 17.77
N SER A 54 17.65 7.00 18.59
CA SER A 54 17.95 7.85 19.74
C SER A 54 18.91 8.95 19.34
N ARG A 55 18.60 10.19 19.70
CA ARG A 55 19.46 11.35 19.48
C ARG A 55 20.03 11.83 20.81
N LYS A 56 21.36 11.88 20.94
CA LYS A 56 22.04 12.47 22.10
C LYS A 56 22.82 13.69 21.65
N SER A 57 22.47 14.85 22.19
CA SER A 57 23.28 16.06 22.09
C SER A 57 24.34 16.02 23.18
N ILE A 58 25.61 16.00 22.80
CA ILE A 58 26.73 16.05 23.73
C ILE A 58 27.25 17.48 23.72
N ARG A 59 27.13 18.16 24.86
CA ARG A 59 27.86 19.40 25.13
C ARG A 59 29.21 19.01 25.71
N SER A 60 30.28 19.26 24.97
CA SER A 60 31.64 19.14 25.48
C SER A 60 31.82 20.17 26.60
N SER A 61 32.03 19.71 27.83
CA SER A 61 32.16 20.54 29.04
C SER A 61 33.48 21.33 29.11
N GLY A 62 34.01 21.77 27.97
CA GLY A 62 35.32 22.42 27.88
C GLY A 62 35.58 23.26 26.62
N SER A 63 34.56 23.54 25.80
CA SER A 63 34.71 24.47 24.67
C SER A 63 33.59 25.50 24.64
N GLU A 64 33.90 26.73 25.08
CA GLU A 64 32.96 27.85 25.07
C GLU A 64 32.54 28.30 23.66
N HIS A 65 33.09 27.69 22.60
CA HIS A 65 32.80 27.99 21.18
C HIS A 65 32.47 26.74 20.34
N GLY A 66 32.25 25.58 20.97
CA GLY A 66 31.98 24.33 20.25
C GLY A 66 30.51 24.16 19.88
N SER A 67 30.22 24.01 18.58
CA SER A 67 28.89 23.57 18.10
C SER A 67 28.51 22.22 18.74
N PRO A 68 27.28 22.06 19.25
CA PRO A 68 26.86 20.83 19.92
C PRO A 68 27.01 19.63 18.98
N THR A 69 27.73 18.60 19.43
CA THR A 69 27.88 17.37 18.65
C THR A 69 26.65 16.50 18.85
N VAL A 70 25.92 16.22 17.76
CA VAL A 70 24.73 15.37 17.77
C VAL A 70 25.11 13.96 17.36
N VAL A 71 24.94 13.00 18.27
CA VAL A 71 25.12 11.57 17.97
C VAL A 71 23.75 10.93 17.81
N ASN A 72 23.48 10.33 16.65
CA ASN A 72 22.31 9.50 16.42
C ASN A 72 22.69 8.02 16.57
N LYS A 73 21.93 7.27 17.36
CA LYS A 73 22.08 5.83 17.53
C LYS A 73 20.82 5.13 17.07
N LEU A 74 20.95 4.19 16.14
CA LEU A 74 19.87 3.27 15.78
C LEU A 74 19.65 2.30 16.95
N VAL A 75 18.47 2.35 17.56
CA VAL A 75 18.09 1.51 18.70
C VAL A 75 17.41 0.24 18.21
N PHE A 76 16.47 0.37 17.29
CA PHE A 76 15.76 -0.74 16.66
C PHE A 76 15.63 -0.49 15.16
N ASN A 77 15.67 -1.56 14.38
CA ASN A 77 15.34 -1.57 12.96
C ASN A 77 14.80 -2.95 12.63
N PHE A 78 13.48 -3.05 12.49
CA PHE A 78 12.81 -4.31 12.24
C PHE A 78 11.80 -4.18 11.11
N GLN A 79 11.75 -5.21 10.28
CA GLN A 79 10.61 -5.45 9.39
C GLN A 79 9.41 -5.86 10.24
N SER A 80 8.23 -5.31 9.93
CA SER A 80 7.01 -5.46 10.71
C SER A 80 5.81 -5.76 9.83
N GLY A 81 5.88 -6.89 9.11
CA GLY A 81 4.79 -7.39 8.29
C GLY A 81 4.77 -6.87 6.86
N HIS A 82 3.67 -7.15 6.16
CA HIS A 82 3.49 -6.82 4.75
C HIS A 82 2.00 -6.62 4.43
N LEU A 83 1.73 -5.92 3.34
CA LEU A 83 0.40 -5.80 2.73
C LEU A 83 0.54 -5.93 1.23
N LEU A 84 -0.35 -6.70 0.60
CA LEU A 84 -0.49 -6.73 -0.84
C LEU A 84 -1.69 -5.86 -1.23
N ARG A 85 -1.50 -4.99 -2.23
CA ARG A 85 -2.59 -4.24 -2.84
C ARG A 85 -2.66 -4.56 -4.31
N THR A 86 -3.87 -4.77 -4.82
CA THR A 86 -4.09 -5.23 -6.19
C THR A 86 -4.96 -4.23 -6.94
N LYS A 87 -4.54 -3.86 -8.14
CA LYS A 87 -5.29 -2.98 -9.05
C LYS A 87 -5.48 -3.63 -10.42
N ASP A 88 -6.41 -3.10 -11.19
CA ASP A 88 -6.58 -3.42 -12.61
C ASP A 88 -5.30 -3.02 -13.40
N SER A 89 -4.88 -3.86 -14.35
CA SER A 89 -3.69 -3.64 -15.17
C SER A 89 -3.77 -2.40 -16.06
N GLY A 90 -4.97 -2.01 -16.48
CA GLY A 90 -5.24 -0.79 -17.24
C GLY A 90 -5.32 0.48 -16.38
N SER A 91 -5.39 0.34 -15.05
CA SER A 91 -5.34 1.48 -14.15
C SER A 91 -3.90 1.99 -14.03
N GLY A 92 -3.70 3.30 -14.20
CA GLY A 92 -2.38 3.94 -14.09
C GLY A 92 -1.69 3.72 -12.72
N GLU A 93 -0.40 4.06 -12.62
CA GLU A 93 0.43 3.87 -11.41
C GLU A 93 -0.19 4.46 -10.13
N GLY A 94 -0.99 5.53 -10.26
CA GLY A 94 -1.68 6.16 -9.14
C GLY A 94 -2.86 5.37 -8.56
N GLY A 95 -3.37 4.33 -9.23
CA GLY A 95 -4.60 3.61 -8.82
C GLY A 95 -4.56 3.06 -7.39
N VAL A 96 -3.39 2.61 -6.96
CA VAL A 96 -3.14 2.13 -5.58
C VAL A 96 -3.03 3.30 -4.59
N ALA A 97 -2.44 4.43 -5.00
CA ALA A 97 -2.26 5.61 -4.17
C ALA A 97 -3.58 6.40 -3.96
N ILE A 98 -4.46 6.42 -4.97
CA ILE A 98 -5.77 7.10 -4.92
C ILE A 98 -6.88 6.20 -4.37
N GLY A 99 -6.57 5.00 -3.89
CA GLY A 99 -7.50 4.13 -3.17
C GLY A 99 -8.46 3.32 -4.06
N ILE A 100 -8.16 3.14 -5.35
CA ILE A 100 -8.97 2.33 -6.30
C ILE A 100 -8.50 0.86 -6.33
N SER A 101 -7.48 0.51 -5.54
CA SER A 101 -7.01 -0.86 -5.35
C SER A 101 -7.81 -1.64 -4.30
N CYS A 102 -7.82 -2.96 -4.43
CA CYS A 102 -8.30 -3.88 -3.39
C CYS A 102 -7.16 -4.31 -2.47
N LEU A 103 -7.48 -4.63 -1.22
CA LEU A 103 -6.56 -5.33 -0.31
C LEU A 103 -6.45 -6.80 -0.75
N ASP A 104 -5.26 -7.36 -0.60
CA ASP A 104 -4.93 -8.70 -1.03
C ASP A 104 -3.88 -9.34 -0.09
N SER A 105 -3.54 -10.60 -0.32
CA SER A 105 -2.47 -11.32 0.39
C SER A 105 -1.68 -12.23 -0.54
N PRO A 106 -0.37 -12.40 -0.34
CA PRO A 106 0.42 -13.31 -1.17
C PRO A 106 0.10 -14.77 -0.84
N LEU A 107 -0.06 -15.60 -1.87
CA LEU A 107 0.01 -17.05 -1.76
C LEU A 107 1.44 -17.49 -2.03
N LEU A 108 2.14 -17.94 -0.99
CA LEU A 108 3.48 -18.52 -1.10
C LEU A 108 3.34 -20.01 -1.42
N VAL A 109 3.81 -20.40 -2.61
CA VAL A 109 3.76 -21.78 -3.13
C VAL A 109 4.94 -22.59 -2.60
#